data_AF-A0AAJ0J1F6-F1
#
_entry.id   AF-A0AAJ0J1F6-F1
#
_cell.length_a   1.000
_cell.length_b   1.000
_cell.length_c   1.000
_cell.angle_alpha   90.00
_cell.angle_beta   90.00
_cell.angle_gamma   90.00
#
_symmetry.space_group_name_H-M   'P 1'
#
loop_
_entity.id
_entity.type
_entity.pdbx_description
1 polymer ?
#
loop_
_entity_poly.entity_id
_entity_poly.type
_entity_poly.pdbx_seq_one_letter_code
_entity_poly.pdbx_strand_id
1 'polypeptide(L)' 'AGPGCDGQVLVMHDMLGLDSGHRRPKFVKDFLAEGGSVAGAVRAYAQAVREGSFPDAEHAYAA' A
#
# COMPACT_ATOMS: atom_id res chain seq x y z
N ALA A 1 -8.03 -6.23 -8.18
CA ALA A 1 -7.15 -5.35 -8.97
C ALA A 1 -5.72 -5.63 -8.54
N GLY A 2 -4.84 -5.93 -9.50
CA GLY A 2 -3.42 -6.25 -9.30
C GLY A 2 -2.54 -5.23 -10.05
N PRO A 3 -1.29 -5.57 -10.40
CA PRO A 3 -0.35 -4.61 -11.02
C PRO A 3 -0.73 -4.18 -12.45
N GLY A 4 -1.69 -4.83 -13.10
CA GLY A 4 -2.14 -4.52 -14.46
C GLY A 4 -3.05 -3.29 -14.61
N CYS A 5 -3.09 -2.39 -13.63
CA CYS A 5 -3.86 -1.15 -13.69
C CYS A 5 -2.92 0.05 -13.93
N ASP A 6 -3.43 1.12 -14.57
CA ASP A 6 -2.67 2.35 -14.83
C ASP A 6 -2.26 3.11 -13.56
N GLY A 7 -2.87 2.77 -12.43
CA GLY A 7 -2.58 3.36 -11.14
C GLY A 7 -3.18 2.54 -10.00
N GLN A 8 -2.83 2.94 -8.78
CA GLN A 8 -3.28 2.29 -7.56
C GLN A 8 -3.88 3.34 -6.62
N VAL A 9 -4.73 2.88 -5.71
CA VAL A 9 -5.33 3.72 -4.67
C VAL A 9 -5.40 2.96 -3.35
N LEU A 10 -5.08 3.64 -2.25
CA LEU A 10 -5.25 3.15 -0.88
C LEU A 10 -5.90 4.23 -0.03
N VAL A 11 -6.64 3.81 1.00
CA VAL A 11 -7.08 4.72 2.06
C VAL A 11 -5.85 5.14 2.87
N MET A 12 -5.72 6.44 3.13
CA MET A 12 -4.55 6.99 3.83
C MET A 12 -4.32 6.34 5.20
N HIS A 13 -5.39 6.12 5.98
CA HIS A 13 -5.29 5.47 7.29
C HIS A 13 -4.69 4.07 7.20
N ASP A 14 -5.17 3.27 6.24
CA ASP A 14 -4.68 1.92 5.99
C ASP A 14 -3.20 1.90 5.56
N MET A 15 -2.83 2.80 4.64
CA MET A 15 -1.46 2.96 4.15
C MET A 15 -0.48 3.36 5.27
N LEU A 16 -0.97 4.05 6.30
CA LEU A 16 -0.20 4.49 7.47
C LEU A 16 -0.28 3.51 8.65
N GLY A 17 -0.92 2.35 8.48
CA GLY A 17 -1.08 1.36 9.54
C GLY A 17 -1.98 1.81 10.70
N LEU A 18 -2.82 2.83 10.48
CA LEU A 18 -3.79 3.34 11.47
C LEU A 18 -5.05 2.47 11.45
N ASP A 19 -4.96 1.26 11.98
CA ASP A 19 -6.11 0.36 12.12
C ASP A 19 -6.76 0.48 13.51
N SER A 20 -8.09 0.36 13.55
CA SER A 20 -8.90 0.47 14.77
C SER A 20 -9.08 -0.88 15.49
N GLY A 21 -8.12 -1.80 15.32
CA GLY A 21 -8.20 -3.17 15.84
C GLY A 21 -9.03 -4.14 14.99
N HIS A 22 -9.53 -3.72 13.83
CA HIS A 22 -10.13 -4.61 12.84
C HIS A 22 -9.03 -5.27 11.99
N ARG A 23 -9.29 -6.48 11.48
CA ARG A 23 -8.35 -7.18 10.59
C ARG A 23 -8.03 -6.32 9.37
N ARG A 24 -6.75 -5.98 9.20
CA ARG A 24 -6.23 -5.28 8.02
C ARG A 24 -6.60 -6.03 6.73
N PRO A 25 -7.19 -5.36 5.73
CA PRO A 25 -7.50 -6.01 4.45
C PRO A 25 -6.23 -6.49 3.74
N LYS A 26 -6.33 -7.61 3.00
CA LYS A 26 -5.18 -8.22 2.30
C LYS A 26 -4.46 -7.25 1.37
N PHE A 27 -5.20 -6.37 0.70
CA PHE A 27 -4.64 -5.44 -0.30
C PHE A 27 -3.90 -4.24 0.30
N VAL A 28 -3.88 -4.11 1.63
CA VAL A 28 -3.26 -2.98 2.33
C VAL A 28 -1.82 -3.31 2.71
N LYS A 29 -0.92 -2.41 2.35
CA LYS A 29 0.47 -2.38 2.81
C LYS A 29 0.69 -1.16 3.71
N ASP A 30 1.39 -1.34 4.83
CA ASP A 30 1.78 -0.26 5.72
C ASP A 30 3.13 0.32 5.31
N PHE A 31 3.06 1.49 4.68
CA PHE A 31 4.23 2.23 4.20
C PHE A 31 4.82 3.14 5.28
N LEU A 32 4.15 3.34 6.42
CA LEU A 32 4.72 4.10 7.54
C LEU A 32 5.87 3.32 8.18
N ALA A 33 5.72 2.00 8.31
CA ALA A 33 6.79 1.12 8.77
C ALA A 33 8.05 1.18 7.88
N GLU A 34 7.89 1.39 6.57
CA GLU A 34 9.01 1.53 5.62
C GLU A 34 9.58 2.95 5.54
N GLY A 35 8.69 3.95 5.58
CA GLY A 35 9.04 5.36 5.35
C GLY A 35 9.46 6.14 6.59
N GLY A 36 9.24 5.61 7.81
CA GLY A 36 9.64 6.21 9.09
C GLY A 36 8.98 7.55 9.46
N SER A 37 8.15 8.09 8.57
CA SER A 37 7.39 9.33 8.74
C SER A 37 6.22 9.35 7.75
N VAL A 38 5.19 10.17 7.99
CA VAL A 38 4.06 10.29 7.05
C VAL A 38 4.52 10.71 5.65
N ALA A 39 5.43 11.70 5.57
CA ALA A 39 5.99 12.12 4.29
C ALA A 39 6.83 11.02 3.62
N GLY A 40 7.56 10.24 4.41
CA GLY A 40 8.29 9.07 3.92
C GLY A 40 7.37 7.98 3.39
N ALA A 41 6.27 7.69 4.10
CA ALA A 41 5.28 6.70 3.70
C ALA A 41 4.64 7.03 2.35
N VAL A 42 4.24 8.29 2.15
CA VAL A 42 3.69 8.77 0.88
C VAL A 42 4.71 8.64 -0.25
N ARG A 43 5.99 8.95 0.00
CA ARG A 43 7.06 8.78 -1.00
C ARG A 43 7.29 7.31 -1.33
N ALA A 44 7.34 6.45 -0.33
CA ALA A 44 7.53 5.01 -0.50
C ALA A 44 6.38 4.39 -1.30
N TYR A 45 5.13 4.74 -0.98
CA TYR A 45 3.95 4.32 -1.75
C TYR A 45 4.03 4.78 -3.21
N ALA A 46 4.29 6.08 -3.44
CA ALA A 46 4.36 6.62 -4.79
C ALA A 46 5.49 5.99 -5.62
N GLN A 47 6.63 5.70 -4.99
CA GLN A 47 7.74 5.01 -5.63
C GLN A 47 7.35 3.57 -5.99
N ALA A 48 6.79 2.81 -5.05
CA ALA A 48 6.42 1.42 -5.26
C ALA A 48 5.36 1.24 -6.37
N VAL A 49 4.39 2.16 -6.47
CA VAL A 49 3.41 2.15 -7.58
C VAL A 49 4.08 2.44 -8.92
N ARG A 50 4.97 3.44 -9.00
CA ARG A 50 5.66 3.81 -10.25
C ARG A 50 6.61 2.71 -10.74
N GLU A 51 7.25 2.01 -9.82
CA GLU A 51 8.15 0.90 -10.12
C GLU A 51 7.40 -0.40 -10.40
N GLY A 52 6.09 -0.44 -10.16
CA GLY A 52 5.27 -1.64 -10.30
C GLY A 52 5.54 -2.70 -9.22
N SER A 53 6.23 -2.34 -8.14
CA SER A 53 6.49 -3.23 -7.00
C SER A 53 5.33 -3.28 -6.00
N PHE A 54 4.36 -2.37 -6.12
CA PHE A 54 3.08 -2.44 -5.41
C PHE A 54 1.89 -2.28 -6.39
N PRO A 55 0.83 -3.12 -6.26
CA PRO A 55 0.69 -4.24 -5.34
C PRO A 55 1.56 -5.44 -5.73
N ASP A 56 2.23 -6.04 -4.74
CA ASP A 56 2.97 -7.30 -4.90
C ASP A 56 2.03 -8.52 -4.81
N ALA A 57 2.60 -9.72 -4.80
CA ALA A 57 1.83 -10.97 -4.72
C ALA A 57 1.05 -11.13 -3.40
N GLU A 58 1.52 -10.55 -2.30
CA GLU A 58 0.86 -10.62 -1.00
C GLU A 58 -0.34 -9.66 -0.93
N HIS A 59 -0.24 -8.53 -1.62
CA HIS A 59 -1.26 -7.47 -1.63
C HIS A 59 -2.18 -7.52 -2.85
N ALA A 60 -1.96 -8.45 -3.79
CA ALA A 60 -2.86 -8.72 -4.90
C ALA A 60 -3.84 -9.87 -4.57
N TYR A 61 -5.08 -9.73 -5.03
CA TYR A 61 -5.96 -10.89 -5.20
C TYR A 61 -5.64 -11.55 -6.54
N ALA A 62 -5.52 -12.87 -6.55
CA ALA A 62 -5.45 -13.63 -7.80
C ALA A 62 -6.71 -13.33 -8.63
N ALA A 63 -6.54 -13.25 -9.95
CA ALA A 63 -7.65 -13.22 -10.87
C ALA A 63 -8.40 -14.56 -10.85
#